data_AF-A0A2D4PAZ3-F1
#
_entry.id   AF-A0A2D4PAZ3-F1
#
_cell.length_a   1.000
_cell.length_b   1.000
_cell.length_c   1.000
_cell.angle_alpha   90.00
_cell.angle_beta   90.00
_cell.angle_gamma   90.00
#
_symmetry.space_group_name_H-M   'P 1'
#
loop_
_entity.id
_entity.type
_entity.pdbx_description
1 polymer ?
#
loop_
_entity_poly.entity_id
_entity_poly.type
_entity_poly.pdbx_seq_one_letter_code
_entity_poly.pdbx_strand_id
1 'polypeptide(L)'
;FYVIEEGLYDIFVARENQTRCVGRYDNHGSFGELALMYNTPRAATIVATTEGALWGLDRVTFRRIILKNNAKKRKTYELFIESVPLLKSLEPSERMKIADVIGEKTYQDGER
;
A
#
# COMPACT_ATOMS: atom_id res chain seq x y z
N PHE A 1 -1.03 2.02 -10.44
CA PHE A 1 -1.52 0.70 -10.01
C PHE A 1 -2.97 0.65 -10.43
N TYR A 2 -3.42 -0.48 -10.94
CA TYR A 2 -4.79 -0.65 -11.40
C TYR A 2 -5.40 -1.89 -10.77
N VAL A 3 -6.67 -1.78 -10.38
CA VAL A 3 -7.51 -2.90 -9.94
C VAL A 3 -8.65 -3.02 -10.93
N ILE A 4 -8.95 -4.25 -11.34
CA ILE A 4 -10.01 -4.53 -12.30
C ILE A 4 -11.36 -4.47 -11.59
N GLU A 5 -12.27 -3.67 -12.15
CA GLU A 5 -13.67 -3.62 -11.74
C GLU A 5 -14.51 -4.55 -12.62
N GLU A 6 -14.33 -4.46 -13.95
CA GLU A 6 -15.00 -5.33 -14.93
C GLU A 6 -14.23 -5.37 -16.25
N GLY A 7 -14.48 -6.39 -17.06
CA GLY A 7 -13.86 -6.59 -18.38
C GLY A 7 -12.85 -7.73 -18.42
N LEU A 8 -12.48 -8.12 -19.64
CA LEU A 8 -11.52 -9.20 -19.91
C LEU A 8 -10.23 -8.60 -20.47
N TYR A 9 -9.07 -9.00 -19.93
CA TYR A 9 -7.78 -8.41 -20.30
C TYR A 9 -6.70 -9.47 -20.53
N ASP A 10 -5.98 -9.38 -21.63
CA ASP A 10 -4.85 -10.26 -21.93
C ASP A 10 -3.52 -9.65 -21.47
N ILE A 11 -2.62 -10.50 -20.98
CA ILE A 11 -1.31 -10.13 -20.42
C ILE A 11 -0.23 -10.56 -21.39
N PHE A 12 0.54 -9.60 -21.88
CA PHE A 12 1.64 -9.84 -22.82
C PHE A 12 3.00 -9.50 -22.19
N VAL A 13 3.97 -10.38 -22.36
CA VAL A 13 5.36 -10.15 -21.93
C VAL A 13 6.28 -10.27 -23.13
N ALA A 14 7.17 -9.29 -23.30
CA ALA A 14 8.22 -9.31 -24.31
C ALA A 14 9.47 -10.02 -23.76
N ARG A 15 9.90 -11.09 -24.43
CA ARG A 15 11.21 -11.74 -24.20
C ARG A 15 11.88 -12.01 -25.54
N GLU A 16 13.16 -11.64 -25.68
CA GLU A 16 14.00 -12.03 -26.82
C GLU A 16 13.34 -11.79 -28.19
N ASN A 17 12.83 -10.58 -28.43
CA ASN A 17 12.10 -10.18 -29.64
C ASN A 17 10.77 -10.92 -29.93
N GLN A 18 10.25 -11.70 -28.99
CA GLN A 18 8.91 -12.29 -29.08
C GLN A 18 7.99 -11.75 -27.98
N THR A 19 6.79 -11.32 -28.38
CA THR A 19 5.70 -11.00 -27.45
C THR A 19 4.83 -12.23 -27.29
N ARG A 20 4.69 -12.73 -26.05
CA ARG A 20 3.84 -13.89 -25.75
C ARG A 20 2.70 -13.48 -24.83
N CYS A 21 1.49 -13.98 -25.12
CA CYS A 21 0.39 -13.93 -24.17
C CYS A 21 0.69 -14.94 -23.04
N VAL A 22 0.84 -14.44 -21.81
CA VAL A 22 1.24 -15.24 -20.64
C VAL A 22 0.09 -15.46 -19.66
N GLY A 23 -1.07 -14.84 -19.89
CA GLY A 23 -2.23 -14.99 -19.04
C GLY A 23 -3.35 -14.03 -19.41
N ARG A 24 -4.46 -14.15 -18.68
CA ARG A 24 -5.66 -13.35 -18.86
C ARG A 24 -6.26 -13.00 -17.50
N TYR A 25 -6.86 -11.82 -17.41
CA TYR A 25 -7.75 -11.43 -16.33
C TYR A 25 -9.20 -11.53 -16.80
N ASP A 26 -10.07 -11.97 -15.90
CA ASP A 26 -11.52 -12.11 -16.13
C ASP A 26 -12.27 -11.43 -14.99
N ASN A 27 -12.66 -10.16 -15.18
CA ASN A 27 -13.42 -9.36 -14.22
C ASN A 27 -12.83 -9.26 -12.79
N HIS A 28 -11.57 -9.67 -12.61
CA HIS A 28 -10.86 -9.60 -11.34
C HIS A 28 -9.35 -9.51 -11.55
N GLY A 29 -8.65 -8.96 -10.56
CA GLY A 29 -7.18 -8.89 -10.55
C GLY A 29 -6.67 -7.46 -10.37
N SER A 30 -5.34 -7.34 -10.26
CA SER A 30 -4.66 -6.05 -10.14
C SER A 30 -3.27 -6.14 -10.72
N PHE A 31 -2.71 -5.01 -11.15
CA PHE A 31 -1.36 -4.98 -11.73
C PHE A 31 -0.66 -3.63 -11.55
N GLY A 32 0.67 -3.68 -11.59
CA GLY A 32 1.52 -2.50 -11.60
C GLY A 32 1.77 -1.91 -10.21
N GLU A 33 1.73 -2.75 -9.19
CA GLU A 33 2.05 -2.50 -7.79
C GLU A 33 3.48 -1.99 -7.59
N LEU A 34 4.45 -2.48 -8.36
CA LEU A 34 5.83 -1.97 -8.32
C LEU A 34 5.92 -0.47 -8.65
N ALA A 35 5.00 0.04 -9.48
CA ALA A 35 4.93 1.47 -9.79
C ALA A 35 4.35 2.32 -8.65
N LEU A 36 3.92 1.74 -7.54
CA LEU A 36 3.70 2.47 -6.28
C LEU A 36 5.01 2.67 -5.50
N MET A 37 5.96 1.74 -5.65
CA MET A 37 7.25 1.73 -4.93
C MET A 37 8.34 2.50 -5.69
N TYR A 38 8.70 2.06 -6.90
CA TYR A 38 9.84 2.60 -7.68
C TYR A 38 9.46 2.91 -9.13
N ASN A 39 10.05 3.97 -9.70
CA ASN A 39 9.76 4.35 -11.08
C ASN A 39 10.50 3.39 -12.02
N THR A 40 9.92 2.22 -12.25
CA THR A 40 10.51 1.14 -13.04
C THR A 40 9.70 0.91 -14.32
N PRO A 41 10.34 0.48 -15.42
CA PRO A 41 9.65 0.07 -16.62
C PRO A 41 8.59 -1.00 -16.34
N ARG A 42 7.52 -1.03 -17.14
CA ARG A 42 6.47 -2.06 -17.04
C ARG A 42 7.01 -3.38 -17.56
N ALA A 43 6.86 -4.45 -16.77
CA ALA A 43 7.32 -5.79 -17.14
C ALA A 43 6.36 -6.50 -18.13
N ALA A 44 5.11 -6.05 -18.21
CA ALA A 44 4.08 -6.62 -19.06
C ALA A 44 3.19 -5.51 -19.64
N THR A 45 2.59 -5.80 -20.79
CA THR A 45 1.56 -5.01 -21.45
C THR A 45 0.21 -5.67 -21.20
N ILE A 46 -0.78 -4.90 -20.76
CA ILE A 46 -2.14 -5.38 -20.51
C ILE A 46 -3.05 -4.78 -21.58
N VAL A 47 -3.84 -5.61 -22.26
CA VAL A 47 -4.72 -5.18 -23.35
C VAL A 47 -6.14 -5.63 -23.05
N ALA A 48 -7.09 -4.71 -23.08
CA ALA A 48 -8.50 -5.04 -22.94
C ALA A 48 -9.00 -5.78 -24.19
N THR A 49 -9.70 -6.89 -23.97
CA THR A 49 -10.35 -7.70 -25.02
C THR A 49 -11.84 -7.44 -25.12
N THR A 50 -12.39 -6.72 -24.14
CA THR A 50 -13.78 -6.23 -24.08
C THR A 50 -13.79 -4.80 -23.56
N GLU A 51 -14.95 -4.14 -23.61
CA GLU A 51 -15.19 -2.97 -22.75
C GLU A 51 -15.05 -3.38 -21.27
N GLY A 52 -14.58 -2.45 -20.44
CA GLY A 52 -14.30 -2.72 -19.03
C GLY A 52 -13.86 -1.47 -18.28
N ALA A 53 -13.78 -1.60 -16.96
CA ALA A 53 -13.46 -0.51 -16.04
C ALA A 53 -12.32 -0.90 -15.08
N LEU A 54 -11.52 0.09 -14.73
CA LEU A 54 -10.35 -0.05 -13.86
C LEU A 54 -10.34 1.06 -12.81
N TRP A 55 -10.07 0.70 -11.56
CA TRP A 55 -9.70 1.66 -10.53
C TRP A 55 -8.22 2.00 -10.64
N GLY A 56 -7.89 3.28 -10.82
CA GLY A 56 -6.53 3.77 -10.93
C GLY A 56 -6.03 4.44 -9.65
N LEU A 57 -4.81 4.08 -9.22
CA LEU A 57 -4.10 4.80 -8.16
C LEU A 57 -2.70 5.21 -8.64
N ASP A 58 -2.43 6.51 -8.58
CA ASP A 58 -1.13 7.09 -8.90
C ASP A 58 -0.16 7.01 -7.70
N ARG A 59 1.14 7.03 -8.03
CA ARG A 59 2.22 6.95 -7.05
C ARG A 59 2.21 8.09 -6.04
N VAL A 60 2.00 9.32 -6.51
CA VAL A 60 2.14 10.52 -5.68
C VAL A 60 1.05 10.51 -4.62
N THR A 61 -0.19 10.21 -5.01
CA THR A 61 -1.32 10.04 -4.10
C THR A 61 -1.08 8.93 -3.11
N PHE A 62 -0.65 7.74 -3.55
CA PHE A 62 -0.36 6.63 -2.65
C PHE A 62 0.71 6.97 -1.60
N ARG A 63 1.88 7.47 -2.04
CA ARG A 63 2.98 7.80 -1.12
C ARG A 63 2.57 8.90 -0.14
N ARG A 64 1.83 9.92 -0.60
CA ARG A 64 1.32 10.99 0.26
C ARG A 64 0.39 10.46 1.33
N ILE A 65 -0.55 9.56 0.99
CA ILE A 65 -1.48 8.96 1.94
C ILE A 65 -0.73 8.16 3.01
N ILE A 66 0.19 7.27 2.58
CA ILE A 66 0.96 6.43 3.51
C ILE A 66 1.83 7.29 4.45
N LEU A 67 2.57 8.25 3.92
CA LEU A 67 3.42 9.13 4.73
C LEU A 67 2.60 9.96 5.72
N LYS A 68 1.47 10.52 5.27
CA LYS A 68 0.58 11.30 6.13
C LYS A 68 0.00 10.44 7.26
N ASN A 69 -0.45 9.22 6.95
CA ASN A 69 -1.00 8.31 7.94
C ASN A 69 0.05 7.85 8.95
N ASN A 70 1.25 7.49 8.50
CA ASN A 70 2.35 7.08 9.37
C ASN A 70 2.81 8.23 10.29
N ALA A 71 2.95 9.45 9.74
CA ALA A 71 3.31 10.62 10.53
C ALA A 71 2.23 10.95 11.57
N LYS A 72 0.95 10.84 11.21
CA LYS A 72 -0.16 11.03 12.14
C LYS A 72 -0.15 9.99 13.25
N LYS A 73 0.01 8.71 12.91
CA LYS A 73 0.08 7.59 13.87
C LYS A 73 1.25 7.76 14.85
N ARG A 74 2.44 8.11 14.33
CA ARG A 74 3.63 8.38 15.14
C ARG A 74 3.41 9.53 16.12
N LYS A 75 2.82 10.64 15.66
CA LYS A 75 2.49 11.78 16.52
C LYS A 75 1.48 11.41 17.61
N THR A 76 0.47 10.61 17.28
CA THR A 76 -0.51 10.12 18.27
C THR A 76 0.16 9.26 19.35
N TYR A 77 1.05 8.34 18.96
CA TYR A 77 1.77 7.51 19.91
C TYR A 77 2.77 8.30 20.76
N GLU A 78 3.47 9.27 20.18
CA GLU A 78 4.38 10.15 20.93
C GLU A 78 3.64 10.93 22.02
N LEU A 79 2.52 11.57 21.67
CA LEU A 79 1.70 12.31 22.64
C LEU A 79 1.13 11.40 23.73
N PHE A 80 0.73 10.18 23.37
CA PHE A 80 0.24 9.19 24.33
C PHE A 80 1.35 8.80 25.32
N ILE A 81 2.54 8.46 24.83
CA ILE A 81 3.70 8.08 25.65
C ILE A 81 4.13 9.24 26.56
N GLU A 82 4.16 10.47 26.04
CA GLU A 82 4.51 11.68 26.81
C GLU A 82 3.55 11.95 27.96
N SER A 83 2.26 11.62 27.79
CA SER A 83 1.24 11.81 28.83
C SER A 83 1.39 10.86 30.02
N VAL A 84 2.14 9.75 29.89
CA VAL A 84 2.29 8.74 30.93
C VAL A 84 3.36 9.18 31.95
N PRO A 85 3.01 9.45 33.22
CA PRO A 85 3.96 9.94 34.21
C PRO A 85 5.18 9.03 34.42
N LEU A 86 4.98 7.71 34.29
CA LEU A 86 6.03 6.69 34.41
C LEU A 86 7.14 6.84 33.36
N LEU A 87 6.82 7.40 32.18
CA LEU A 87 7.73 7.50 31.04
C LEU A 87 8.34 8.90 30.88
N LYS A 88 8.11 9.81 31.84
CA LYS A 88 8.59 11.20 31.76
C LYS A 88 10.10 11.35 31.78
N SER A 89 10.82 10.39 32.37
CA SER A 89 12.29 10.40 32.40
C SER A 89 12.93 10.03 31.07
N LEU A 90 12.15 9.51 30.11
CA LEU A 90 12.66 9.12 28.80
C LEU A 90 12.91 10.35 27.92
N GLU A 91 14.06 10.34 27.28
CA GLU A 91 14.39 11.33 26.25
C GLU A 91 13.50 11.16 25.01
N PRO A 92 13.34 12.22 24.19
CA PRO A 92 12.55 12.14 22.96
C PRO A 92 12.97 10.98 22.04
N SER A 93 14.27 10.70 21.94
CA SER A 93 14.81 9.62 21.11
C SER A 93 14.42 8.22 21.62
N GLU A 94 14.29 8.05 22.94
CA GLU A 94 13.88 6.80 23.58
C GLU A 94 12.37 6.59 23.44
N ARG A 95 11.58 7.65 23.64
CA ARG A 95 10.13 7.62 23.38
C ARG A 95 9.83 7.26 21.93
N MET A 96 10.66 7.75 21.01
CA MET A 96 10.55 7.45 19.59
C MET A 96 10.75 5.96 19.29
N LYS A 97 11.72 5.30 19.93
CA LYS A 97 11.94 3.85 19.79
C LYS A 97 10.73 3.06 20.28
N ILE A 98 10.08 3.50 21.35
CA ILE A 98 8.84 2.87 21.86
C ILE A 98 7.70 3.08 20.87
N ALA A 99 7.51 4.31 20.37
CA ALA A 99 6.47 4.63 19.39
C ALA A 99 6.62 3.83 18.08
N ASP A 100 7.84 3.43 17.72
CA ASP A 100 8.12 2.62 16.53
C ASP A 100 7.75 1.13 16.70
N VAL A 101 7.63 0.62 17.94
CA VAL A 101 7.33 -0.80 18.23
C VAL A 101 6.02 -1.06 18.99
N ILE A 102 5.36 -0.01 19.47
CA ILE A 102 4.12 -0.13 20.24
C ILE A 102 3.00 -0.76 19.39
N GLY A 103 2.35 -1.79 19.95
CA GLY A 103 1.23 -2.49 19.33
C GLY A 103 -0.10 -1.86 19.72
N GLU A 104 -1.09 -1.98 18.84
CA GLU A 104 -2.47 -1.61 19.09
C GLU A 104 -3.31 -2.89 19.18
N LYS A 105 -4.25 -2.92 20.13
CA LYS A 105 -5.25 -3.98 20.24
C LYS A 105 -6.62 -3.35 20.37
N THR A 106 -7.59 -3.92 19.69
CA THR A 106 -9.00 -3.54 19.77
C THR A 106 -9.74 -4.66 20.48
N TYR A 107 -10.64 -4.28 21.39
CA TYR A 107 -11.46 -5.21 22.16
C TYR A 107 -12.92 -4.84 21.97
N GLN A 108 -13.77 -5.86 21.85
CA GLN A 108 -15.21 -5.67 21.90
C GLN A 108 -15.68 -5.48 23.35
N ASP A 109 -16.90 -4.97 23.53
CA ASP A 109 -17.49 -4.86 24.86
C ASP A 109 -17.58 -6.25 25.52
N GLY A 110 -17.07 -6.36 26.75
CA GLY A 110 -16.99 -7.61 27.50
C GLY A 110 -15.81 -8.54 27.18
N GLU A 111 -14.97 -8.23 26.19
CA GLU A 111 -13.75 -9.00 25.88
C GLU A 111 -12.64 -8.72 26.91
N ARG A 112 -11.83 -9.74 27.25
CA ARG A 112 -10.76 -9.66 28.28
C ARG A 112 -9.40 -10.03 27.73
#